data_AF-A0A7Z9SEQ5-F1
#
_entry.id   AF-A0A7Z9SEQ5-F1
#
_cell.length_a   1.000
_cell.length_b   1.000
_cell.length_c   1.000
_cell.angle_alpha   90.00
_cell.angle_beta   90.00
_cell.angle_gamma   90.00
#
_symmetry.space_group_name_H-M   'P 1'
#
loop_
_entity.id
_entity.type
_entity.pdbx_description
1 polymer ?
#
loop_
_entity_poly.entity_id
_entity_poly.type
_entity_poly.pdbx_seq_one_letter_code
_entity_poly.pdbx_strand_id
1 'polypeptide(L)'
;MLVKGQIPENEPIVSIGLVLPVDEQKSIEIEFGETKEKIQIRANEKNLFLNGNPEENIYLTDSSFTLNPIRAGRGFHWEKYISINVLGDLEIKNHDG
;
A
#
# COMPACT_ATOMS: atom_id res chain seq x y z
N MET A 1 -16.19 13.24 -10.29
CA MET A 1 -15.03 14.14 -10.45
C MET A 1 -15.34 15.43 -9.69
N LEU A 2 -14.44 15.91 -8.84
CA LEU A 2 -14.65 17.14 -8.06
C LEU A 2 -14.62 18.37 -8.96
N VAL A 3 -15.58 19.29 -8.79
CA VAL A 3 -15.67 20.53 -9.57
C VAL A 3 -15.15 21.70 -8.75
N LYS A 4 -14.18 22.44 -9.30
CA LYS A 4 -13.57 23.59 -8.62
C LYS A 4 -14.65 24.62 -8.25
N GLY A 5 -14.71 24.98 -6.97
CA GLY A 5 -15.64 25.99 -6.46
C GLY A 5 -17.04 25.48 -6.12
N GLN A 6 -17.29 24.17 -6.25
CA GLN A 6 -18.55 23.56 -5.84
C GLN A 6 -18.32 22.57 -4.69
N ILE A 7 -19.17 22.63 -3.67
CA ILE A 7 -19.18 21.65 -2.58
C ILE A 7 -19.94 20.42 -3.09
N PRO A 8 -19.33 19.22 -3.09
CA PRO A 8 -20.01 18.02 -3.55
C PRO A 8 -21.15 17.63 -2.60
N GLU A 9 -22.24 17.10 -3.16
CA GLU A 9 -23.42 16.68 -2.39
C GLU A 9 -23.18 15.40 -1.58
N ASN A 10 -22.21 14.59 -2.00
CA ASN A 10 -21.79 13.37 -1.35
C ASN A 10 -20.30 13.45 -0.99
N GLU A 11 -19.90 12.72 0.04
CA GLU A 11 -18.50 12.65 0.44
C GLU A 11 -17.63 12.08 -0.70
N PRO A 12 -16.56 12.77 -1.11
CA PRO A 12 -15.72 12.32 -2.20
C PRO A 12 -14.78 11.19 -1.77
N ILE A 13 -14.70 10.15 -2.61
CA ILE A 13 -13.69 9.11 -2.47
C ILE A 13 -12.37 9.63 -3.05
N VAL A 14 -11.27 9.48 -2.29
CA VAL A 14 -9.92 9.89 -2.70
C VAL A 14 -9.03 8.65 -2.75
N SER A 15 -8.41 8.39 -3.91
CA SER A 15 -7.38 7.36 -4.06
C SER A 15 -6.00 8.00 -3.94
N ILE A 16 -5.25 7.65 -2.90
CA ILE A 16 -3.90 8.16 -2.65
C ILE A 16 -2.91 7.06 -3.04
N GLY A 17 -2.23 7.25 -4.18
CA GLY A 17 -1.16 6.36 -4.61
C GLY A 17 0.13 6.66 -3.86
N LEU A 18 0.72 5.65 -3.24
CA LEU A 18 2.07 5.71 -2.69
C LEU A 18 3.00 4.86 -3.56
N VAL A 19 3.88 5.52 -4.30
CA VAL A 19 4.93 4.84 -5.06
C VAL A 19 6.11 4.64 -4.12
N LEU A 20 6.45 3.39 -3.85
CA LEU A 20 7.67 3.07 -3.13
C LEU A 20 8.87 3.42 -4.02
N PRO A 21 9.93 4.05 -3.48
CA PRO A 21 11.11 4.40 -4.28
C PRO A 21 11.72 3.14 -4.91
N VAL A 22 12.64 3.33 -5.87
CA VAL A 22 13.44 2.23 -6.45
C VAL A 22 14.35 1.67 -5.36
N ASP A 23 13.77 0.90 -4.46
CA ASP A 23 14.42 0.12 -3.46
C ASP A 23 14.15 -1.35 -3.77
N GLU A 24 15.15 -2.19 -3.56
CA GLU A 24 15.08 -3.62 -3.85
C GLU A 24 14.17 -4.37 -2.84
N GLN A 25 13.25 -3.67 -2.19
CA GLN A 25 12.35 -4.26 -1.21
C GLN A 25 11.30 -5.10 -1.93
N LYS A 26 11.47 -6.41 -1.82
CA LYS A 26 10.61 -7.40 -2.48
C LYS A 26 9.47 -7.88 -1.60
N SER A 27 9.31 -7.35 -0.39
CA SER A 27 8.24 -7.81 0.51
C SER A 27 7.84 -6.81 1.57
N ILE A 28 6.57 -6.84 1.94
CA ILE A 28 5.98 -6.16 3.10
C ILE A 28 5.05 -7.12 3.85
N GLU A 29 4.87 -6.88 5.13
CA GLU A 29 3.78 -7.42 5.94
C GLU A 29 2.66 -6.37 6.03
N ILE A 30 1.42 -6.83 5.93
CA ILE A 30 0.23 -6.02 6.16
C ILE A 30 -0.53 -6.64 7.33
N GLU A 31 -0.82 -5.82 8.33
CA GLU A 31 -1.69 -6.17 9.45
C GLU A 31 -3.03 -5.47 9.30
N PHE A 32 -4.10 -6.25 9.35
CA PHE A 32 -5.48 -5.81 9.32
C PHE A 32 -5.84 -5.11 10.64
N GLY A 33 -6.41 -3.92 10.55
CA GLY A 33 -6.76 -3.07 11.68
C GLY A 33 -7.81 -3.71 12.59
N GLU A 34 -8.84 -4.32 12.00
CA GLU A 34 -9.95 -4.95 12.73
C GLU A 34 -9.59 -6.32 13.28
N THR A 35 -9.11 -7.22 12.41
CA THR A 35 -8.90 -8.63 12.75
C THR A 35 -7.54 -8.90 13.40
N LYS A 36 -6.57 -7.99 13.23
CA LYS A 36 -5.16 -8.20 13.54
C LYS A 36 -4.52 -9.36 12.78
N GLU A 37 -5.18 -9.84 11.73
CA GLU A 37 -4.62 -10.82 10.82
C GLU A 37 -3.43 -10.20 10.07
N LYS A 38 -2.40 -11.02 9.82
CA LYS A 38 -1.22 -10.60 9.09
C LYS A 38 -1.11 -11.39 7.80
N ILE A 39 -0.85 -10.67 6.72
CA ILE A 39 -0.54 -11.25 5.42
C ILE A 39 0.83 -10.75 4.97
N GLN A 40 1.51 -11.59 4.20
CA GLN A 40 2.75 -11.20 3.55
C GLN A 40 2.51 -10.98 2.07
N ILE A 41 2.95 -9.82 1.59
CA ILE A 41 2.99 -9.53 0.16
C ILE A 41 4.44 -9.56 -0.27
N ARG A 42 4.70 -10.28 -1.35
CA ARG A 42 6.00 -10.26 -2.03
C ARG A 42 5.83 -9.81 -3.47
N ALA A 43 6.82 -9.14 -4.01
CA ALA A 43 6.87 -8.73 -5.40
C ALA A 43 8.14 -9.27 -6.04
N ASN A 44 8.03 -9.69 -7.30
CA ASN A 44 9.16 -9.79 -8.21
C ASN A 44 8.91 -8.87 -9.42
N GLU A 45 9.81 -8.87 -10.39
CA GLU A 45 9.75 -7.97 -11.56
C GLU A 45 8.38 -7.97 -12.27
N LYS A 46 7.61 -9.06 -12.19
CA LYS A 46 6.34 -9.19 -12.94
C LYS A 46 5.11 -9.49 -12.09
N ASN A 47 5.28 -10.17 -10.96
CA ASN A 47 4.17 -10.73 -10.20
C ASN A 47 4.17 -10.25 -8.76
N LEU A 48 2.97 -10.08 -8.21
CA LEU A 48 2.75 -10.00 -6.77
C LEU A 48 2.49 -11.41 -6.24
N PHE A 49 2.75 -11.63 -4.96
CA PHE A 49 2.46 -12.87 -4.27
C PHE A 49 1.80 -12.56 -2.95
N LEU A 50 0.58 -13.06 -2.75
CA LEU A 50 -0.15 -12.99 -1.48
C LEU A 50 0.03 -14.31 -0.73
N ASN A 51 0.72 -14.27 0.41
CA ASN A 51 1.06 -15.46 1.20
C ASN A 51 1.73 -16.58 0.37
N GLY A 52 2.46 -16.20 -0.69
CA GLY A 52 3.16 -17.12 -1.60
C GLY A 52 2.38 -17.51 -2.87
N ASN A 53 1.10 -17.18 -2.97
CA ASN A 53 0.30 -17.42 -4.18
C ASN A 53 0.42 -16.23 -5.14
N PRO A 54 0.67 -16.44 -6.45
CA PRO A 54 0.81 -15.36 -7.41
C PRO A 54 -0.52 -14.64 -7.64
N GLU A 55 -0.48 -13.31 -7.65
CA GLU A 55 -1.62 -12.41 -7.86
C GLU A 55 -1.22 -11.30 -8.84
N GLU A 56 -2.14 -10.92 -9.73
CA GLU A 56 -1.93 -9.78 -10.65
C GLU A 56 -2.13 -8.45 -9.92
N ASN A 57 -3.19 -8.38 -9.11
CA ASN A 57 -3.57 -7.22 -8.31
C ASN A 57 -4.14 -7.73 -6.98
N ILE A 58 -3.84 -7.03 -5.89
CA ILE A 58 -4.34 -7.38 -4.55
C ILE A 58 -5.29 -6.26 -4.09
N TYR A 59 -6.51 -6.65 -3.71
CA TYR A 59 -7.52 -5.76 -3.13
C TYR A 59 -7.87 -6.25 -1.74
N LEU A 60 -7.76 -5.36 -0.76
CA LEU A 60 -8.05 -5.66 0.65
C LEU A 60 -9.02 -4.61 1.18
N THR A 61 -10.00 -5.07 1.97
CA THR A 61 -10.99 -4.22 2.64
C THR A 61 -10.91 -4.42 4.14
N ASP A 62 -10.67 -3.32 4.85
CA ASP A 62 -10.68 -3.19 6.31
C ASP A 62 -10.86 -1.68 6.61
N SER A 63 -11.21 -1.34 7.84
CA SER A 63 -11.15 0.03 8.36
C SER A 63 -9.76 0.65 8.24
N SER A 64 -8.71 -0.15 8.45
CA SER A 64 -7.32 0.31 8.46
C SER A 64 -6.32 -0.82 8.27
N PHE A 65 -5.13 -0.47 7.83
CA PHE A 65 -4.01 -1.39 7.65
C PHE A 65 -2.72 -0.80 8.20
N THR A 66 -1.91 -1.62 8.86
CA THR A 66 -0.52 -1.29 9.16
C THR A 66 0.38 -1.95 8.13
N LEU A 67 1.18 -1.17 7.40
CA LEU A 67 2.18 -1.68 6.47
C LEU A 67 3.58 -1.59 7.08
N ASN A 68 4.31 -2.69 7.08
CA ASN A 68 5.66 -2.76 7.64
C ASN A 68 6.51 -3.84 6.94
N PRO A 69 7.79 -3.60 6.62
CA PRO A 69 8.48 -2.31 6.71
C PRO A 69 8.23 -1.45 5.46
N ILE A 70 8.25 -0.13 5.60
CA ILE A 70 8.27 0.82 4.48
C ILE A 70 9.56 1.61 4.56
N ARG A 71 10.36 1.63 3.49
CA ARG A 71 11.56 2.46 3.43
C ARG A 71 11.16 3.92 3.24
N ALA A 72 11.61 4.77 4.15
CA ALA A 72 11.40 6.21 4.11
C ALA A 72 12.70 6.96 4.42
N GLY A 73 12.85 8.15 3.85
CA GLY A 73 14.01 9.00 4.03
C GLY A 73 14.60 9.50 2.71
N ARG A 74 15.62 10.36 2.79
CA ARG A 74 16.36 10.85 1.63
C ARG A 74 17.84 10.53 1.83
N GLY A 75 18.38 9.64 0.99
CA GLY A 75 19.81 9.29 0.95
C GLY A 75 20.29 8.37 2.07
N PHE A 76 21.47 7.77 1.87
CA PHE A 76 22.03 6.69 2.70
C PHE A 76 22.12 6.96 4.21
N HIS A 77 22.23 8.21 4.65
CA HIS A 77 22.39 8.54 6.07
C HIS A 77 21.06 8.70 6.84
N TRP A 78 19.91 8.76 6.15
CA TRP A 78 18.61 8.96 6.79
C TRP A 78 17.53 7.98 6.33
N GLU A 79 17.92 6.96 5.56
CA GLU A 79 17.01 5.87 5.23
C GLU A 79 16.71 5.03 6.46
N LYS A 80 15.42 4.87 6.73
CA LYS A 80 14.92 4.02 7.80
C LYS A 80 13.73 3.21 7.30
N TYR A 81 13.56 2.05 7.91
CA TYR A 81 12.31 1.31 7.81
C TYR A 81 11.35 1.82 8.87
N ILE A 82 10.14 2.16 8.44
CA ILE A 82 9.06 2.63 9.30
C ILE A 82 7.81 1.78 9.07
N SER A 83 6.92 1.78 10.06
CA SER A 83 5.54 1.32 9.86
C SER A 83 4.67 2.51 9.49
N ILE A 84 3.75 2.33 8.55
CA ILE A 84 2.73 3.34 8.23
C ILE A 84 1.34 2.76 8.46
N ASN A 85 0.40 3.62 8.82
CA ASN A 85 -1.02 3.28 8.92
C ASN A 85 -1.77 3.94 7.76
N VAL A 86 -2.55 3.14 7.04
CA VAL A 86 -3.48 3.62 6.01
C VAL A 86 -4.90 3.26 6.43
N LEU A 87 -5.86 4.09 6.02
CA LEU A 87 -7.27 3.93 6.33
C LEU A 87 -8.05 3.60 5.06
N GLY A 88 -9.13 2.82 5.21
CA GLY A 88 -9.99 2.39 4.11
C GLY A 88 -9.39 1.28 3.26
N ASP A 89 -9.98 1.05 2.08
CA ASP A 89 -9.58 -0.01 1.16
C ASP A 89 -8.15 0.16 0.64
N LEU A 90 -7.46 -0.96 0.45
CA LEU A 90 -6.09 -1.01 -0.03
C LEU A 90 -6.01 -1.77 -1.36
N GLU A 91 -5.51 -1.08 -2.38
CA GLU A 91 -5.22 -1.63 -3.70
C GLU A 91 -3.70 -1.67 -3.90
N ILE A 92 -3.17 -2.84 -4.27
CA ILE A 92 -1.74 -3.04 -4.52
C ILE A 92 -1.57 -3.61 -5.92
N LYS A 93 -0.75 -2.92 -6.71
CA LYS A 93 -0.47 -3.21 -8.10
C LYS A 93 1.03 -3.20 -8.34
N ASN A 94 1.49 -4.03 -9.28
CA ASN A 94 2.80 -3.85 -9.88
C ASN A 94 2.70 -2.78 -10.99
N HIS A 95 3.56 -1.76 -10.96
CA HIS A 95 3.57 -0.68 -11.94
C HIS A 95 4.69 -0.82 -12.99
N ASP A 96 5.60 -1.78 -12.83
CA ASP A 96 6.73 -2.04 -13.74
C ASP A 96 6.48 -3.26 -14.66
N GLY A 97 5.26 -3.38 -15.18
CA GLY A 97 4.87 -4.36 -16.21
C GLY A 97 4.91 -3.81 -17.63
#